data_AF-A0A7S4NE49-F1
#
_entry.id   AF-A0A7S4NE49-F1
#
_cell.length_a   1.000
_cell.length_b   1.000
_cell.length_c   1.000
_cell.angle_alpha   90.00
_cell.angle_beta   90.00
_cell.angle_gamma   90.00
#
_symmetry.space_group_name_H-M   'P 1'
#
loop_
_entity.id
_entity.type
_entity.pdbx_description
1 polymer ?
#
loop_
_entity_poly.entity_id
_entity_poly.type
_entity_poly.pdbx_seq_one_letter_code
_entity_poly.pdbx_strand_id
1 'polypeptide(L)'
;DLDKNKRMAISEYLLFKYSKSAKDFVNAPQGDSDELDKAQKLVDESSKALDEVLAKLEEQKKAEEEAAKAEAAAKAALEELHAQEKAQADKIAELEKKSETGGVVSRNKAKAELEQVRAEDPLPLRRAKLNQAATLKKSEKA
;
A
#
# COMPACT_ATOMS: atom_id res chain seq x y z
N ASP A 1 37.64 -5.76 -27.99
CA ASP A 1 37.76 -7.19 -28.29
C ASP A 1 39.21 -7.54 -28.62
N LEU A 2 40.08 -7.38 -27.63
CA LEU A 2 41.50 -7.77 -27.67
C LEU A 2 41.63 -9.29 -27.48
N ASP A 3 40.71 -9.92 -26.75
CA ASP A 3 40.69 -11.37 -26.47
C ASP A 3 39.76 -12.18 -27.40
N LYS A 4 39.09 -11.54 -28.35
CA LYS A 4 38.23 -12.15 -29.39
C LYS A 4 37.03 -12.92 -28.84
N ASN A 5 36.54 -12.57 -27.65
CA ASN A 5 35.41 -13.22 -27.01
C ASN A 5 34.04 -12.61 -27.42
N LYS A 6 34.03 -11.65 -28.37
CA LYS A 6 32.85 -10.89 -28.83
C LYS A 6 32.16 -10.08 -27.72
N ARG A 7 32.81 -9.90 -26.58
CA ARG A 7 32.43 -9.00 -25.50
C ARG A 7 33.49 -7.92 -25.40
N MET A 8 33.15 -6.81 -24.78
CA MET A 8 34.09 -5.71 -24.57
C MET A 8 34.21 -5.51 -23.07
N ALA A 9 35.38 -5.85 -22.52
CA ALA A 9 35.66 -5.55 -21.11
C ALA A 9 35.93 -4.04 -20.94
N ILE A 10 35.68 -3.52 -19.73
CA ILE A 10 35.96 -2.12 -19.40
C ILE A 10 37.44 -1.80 -19.63
N SER A 11 38.34 -2.72 -19.30
CA SER A 11 39.77 -2.58 -19.55
C SER A 11 40.11 -2.40 -21.03
N GLU A 12 39.52 -3.20 -21.93
CA GLU A 12 39.73 -3.06 -23.37
C GLU A 12 39.22 -1.72 -23.91
N TYR A 13 38.06 -1.27 -23.43
CA TYR A 13 37.52 0.05 -23.77
C TYR A 13 38.46 1.16 -23.31
N LEU A 14 38.97 1.10 -22.08
CA LEU A 14 39.90 2.10 -21.55
C LEU A 14 41.23 2.09 -22.29
N LEU A 15 41.79 0.91 -22.62
CA LEU A 15 43.03 0.81 -23.40
C LEU A 15 42.87 1.42 -24.80
N PHE A 16 41.74 1.17 -25.47
CA PHE A 16 41.43 1.79 -26.75
C PHE A 16 41.21 3.31 -26.63
N LYS A 17 40.40 3.76 -25.66
CA LYS A 17 40.08 5.18 -25.46
C LYS A 17 41.32 6.04 -25.16
N TYR A 18 42.26 5.50 -24.38
CA TYR A 18 43.48 6.19 -23.99
C TYR A 18 44.70 5.80 -24.84
N SER A 19 44.49 5.06 -25.94
CA SER A 19 45.54 4.60 -26.87
C SER A 19 46.73 3.95 -26.18
N LYS A 20 46.50 3.18 -25.10
CA LYS A 20 47.54 2.47 -24.36
C LYS A 20 47.66 1.03 -24.83
N SER A 21 48.88 0.50 -24.80
CA SER A 21 49.11 -0.90 -25.15
C SER A 21 48.76 -1.83 -23.99
N ALA A 22 48.24 -3.03 -24.31
CA ALA A 22 47.97 -4.06 -23.31
C ALA A 22 49.26 -4.49 -22.57
N LYS A 23 50.40 -4.45 -23.25
CA LYS A 23 51.70 -4.79 -22.68
C LYS A 23 52.12 -3.78 -21.60
N ASP A 24 51.92 -2.49 -21.84
CA ASP A 24 52.27 -1.46 -20.86
C ASP A 24 51.32 -1.47 -19.66
N PHE A 25 50.06 -1.84 -19.88
CA PHE A 25 49.07 -1.98 -18.81
C PHE A 25 49.38 -3.12 -17.85
N VAL A 26 49.73 -4.30 -18.37
CA VAL A 26 50.04 -5.48 -17.53
C VAL A 26 51.34 -5.28 -16.73
N ASN A 27 52.33 -4.60 -17.33
CA ASN A 27 53.62 -4.33 -16.68
C ASN A 27 53.64 -3.03 -15.86
N ALA A 28 52.50 -2.32 -15.76
CA ALA A 28 52.42 -1.14 -14.94
C ALA A 28 52.67 -1.51 -13.46
N PRO A 29 53.38 -0.66 -12.70
CA PRO A 29 53.59 -0.89 -11.27
C PRO A 29 52.21 -0.97 -10.59
N GLN A 30 51.90 -2.16 -10.10
CA GLN A 30 50.70 -2.39 -9.30
C GLN A 30 51.00 -1.88 -7.89
N GLY A 31 50.09 -1.07 -7.33
CA GLY A 31 50.22 -0.54 -5.97
C GLY A 31 50.13 -1.65 -4.90
N ASP A 32 50.06 -1.27 -3.63
CA ASP A 32 49.90 -2.22 -2.53
C ASP A 32 48.54 -2.94 -2.64
N SER A 33 48.58 -4.26 -2.86
CA SER A 33 47.37 -5.09 -2.96
C SER A 33 46.66 -5.24 -1.62
N ASP A 34 47.38 -5.16 -0.51
CA ASP A 34 46.83 -5.45 0.81
C ASP A 34 45.87 -4.36 1.30
N GLU A 35 46.15 -3.10 0.95
CA GLU A 35 45.25 -1.97 1.22
C GLU A 35 44.01 -1.99 0.32
N LEU A 36 44.18 -2.36 -0.96
CA LEU A 36 43.07 -2.50 -1.90
C LEU A 36 42.13 -3.64 -1.51
N ASP A 37 42.67 -4.78 -1.06
CA ASP A 37 41.86 -5.90 -0.58
C ASP A 37 41.05 -5.54 0.67
N LYS A 38 41.62 -4.75 1.58
CA LYS A 38 40.89 -4.23 2.76
C LYS A 38 39.79 -3.26 2.34
N ALA A 39 40.08 -2.34 1.42
CA ALA A 39 39.10 -1.39 0.92
C ALA A 39 37.96 -2.11 0.18
N GLN A 40 38.28 -3.11 -0.66
CA GLN A 40 37.29 -3.91 -1.37
C GLN A 40 36.38 -4.66 -0.40
N LYS A 41 36.93 -5.27 0.67
CA LYS A 41 36.12 -5.92 1.71
C LYS A 41 35.14 -4.96 2.37
N LEU A 42 35.57 -3.75 2.72
CA LEU A 42 34.70 -2.74 3.32
C LEU A 42 33.59 -2.28 2.37
N VAL A 43 33.90 -2.13 1.08
CA VAL A 43 32.90 -1.81 0.05
C VAL A 43 31.92 -2.95 -0.15
N ASP A 44 32.38 -4.20 -0.17
CA ASP A 44 31.53 -5.37 -0.32
C ASP A 44 30.59 -5.54 0.88
N GLU A 45 31.10 -5.33 2.10
CA GLU A 45 30.30 -5.35 3.34
C GLU A 45 29.25 -4.25 3.34
N SER A 46 29.63 -3.03 2.96
CA SER A 46 28.71 -1.89 2.87
C SER A 46 27.64 -2.10 1.80
N SER A 47 28.02 -2.65 0.65
CA SER A 47 27.10 -2.94 -0.45
C SER A 47 26.08 -4.01 -0.05
N LYS A 48 26.51 -5.08 0.63
CA LYS A 48 25.60 -6.09 1.18
C LYS A 48 24.64 -5.51 2.20
N ALA A 49 25.13 -4.67 3.11
CA ALA A 49 24.28 -4.03 4.10
C ALA A 49 23.25 -3.10 3.45
N LEU A 50 23.64 -2.36 2.40
CA LEU A 50 22.73 -1.53 1.62
C LEU A 50 21.68 -2.37 0.88
N ASP A 51 22.07 -3.47 0.24
CA ASP A 51 21.16 -4.36 -0.46
C ASP A 51 20.11 -4.95 0.50
N GLU A 52 20.50 -5.35 1.71
CA GLU A 52 19.58 -5.83 2.73
C GLU A 52 18.60 -4.75 3.20
N VAL A 53 19.07 -3.51 3.36
CA VAL A 53 18.21 -2.38 3.75
C VAL A 53 17.25 -2.03 2.62
N LEU A 54 17.71 -2.02 1.37
CA LEU A 54 16.87 -1.77 0.21
C LEU A 54 15.79 -2.84 0.04
N ALA A 55 16.13 -4.12 0.22
CA ALA A 55 15.16 -5.21 0.18
C ALA A 55 14.08 -5.03 1.26
N LYS A 56 14.48 -4.73 2.51
CA LYS A 56 13.53 -4.45 3.60
C LYS A 56 12.67 -3.22 3.33
N LEU A 57 13.24 -2.18 2.73
CA LEU A 57 12.54 -0.96 2.39
C LEU A 57 11.51 -1.18 1.27
N GLU A 58 11.82 -2.01 0.26
CA GLU A 58 10.84 -2.41 -0.75
C GLU A 58 9.69 -3.24 -0.16
N GLU A 59 9.99 -4.16 0.76
CA GLU A 59 8.97 -4.93 1.47
C GLU A 59 8.08 -4.01 2.31
N GLN A 60 8.67 -3.06 3.04
CA GLN A 60 7.92 -2.07 3.83
C GLN A 60 7.03 -1.19 2.95
N LYS A 61 7.53 -0.72 1.80
CA LYS A 61 6.71 0.06 0.86
C LYS A 61 5.53 -0.73 0.31
N LYS A 62 5.72 -2.00 -0.04
CA LYS A 62 4.62 -2.87 -0.49
C LYS A 62 3.60 -3.07 0.63
N ALA A 63 4.05 -3.32 1.85
CA ALA A 63 3.17 -3.45 3.02
C ALA A 63 2.41 -2.14 3.31
N GLU A 64 3.06 -0.98 3.19
CA GLU A 64 2.44 0.34 3.36
C GLU A 64 1.39 0.62 2.27
N GLU A 65 1.69 0.31 1.00
CA GLU A 65 0.72 0.45 -0.09
C GLU A 65 -0.50 -0.47 0.10
N GLU A 66 -0.29 -1.72 0.53
CA GLU A 66 -1.37 -2.65 0.85
C GLU A 66 -2.21 -2.17 2.04
N ALA A 67 -1.56 -1.67 3.09
CA ALA A 67 -2.23 -1.09 4.25
C ALA A 67 -3.05 0.15 3.87
N ALA A 68 -2.50 1.06 3.06
CA ALA A 68 -3.19 2.26 2.59
C ALA A 68 -4.43 1.91 1.73
N LYS A 69 -4.32 0.89 0.86
CA LYS A 69 -5.46 0.39 0.08
C LYS A 69 -6.54 -0.22 0.98
N ALA A 70 -6.15 -1.02 1.97
CA ALA A 70 -7.06 -1.60 2.94
C ALA A 70 -7.77 -0.52 3.77
N GLU A 71 -7.04 0.52 4.19
CA GLU A 71 -7.60 1.65 4.93
C GLU A 71 -8.60 2.45 4.08
N ALA A 72 -8.25 2.74 2.81
CA ALA A 72 -9.17 3.41 1.88
C ALA A 72 -10.45 2.60 1.64
N ALA A 73 -10.34 1.30 1.45
CA ALA A 73 -11.50 0.41 1.28
C ALA A 73 -12.37 0.36 2.54
N ALA A 74 -11.76 0.32 3.72
CA ALA A 74 -12.49 0.35 4.99
C ALA A 74 -13.16 1.70 5.26
N LYS A 75 -12.53 2.83 4.89
CA LYS A 75 -13.14 4.17 4.93
C LYS A 75 -14.35 4.26 4.01
N ALA A 76 -14.23 3.82 2.76
CA ALA A 76 -15.33 3.81 1.80
C ALA A 76 -16.52 2.94 2.29
N ALA A 77 -16.24 1.76 2.85
CA ALA A 77 -17.28 0.90 3.41
C ALA A 77 -18.00 1.54 4.61
N LEU A 78 -17.28 2.28 5.46
CA LEU A 78 -17.91 3.03 6.56
C LEU A 78 -18.80 4.17 6.06
N GLU A 79 -18.36 4.91 5.05
CA GLU A 79 -19.17 5.98 4.44
C GLU A 79 -20.45 5.41 3.82
N GLU A 80 -20.36 4.27 3.13
CA GLU A 80 -21.51 3.57 2.57
C GLU A 80 -22.49 3.12 3.66
N LEU A 81 -21.98 2.53 4.75
CA LEU A 81 -22.81 2.17 5.92
C LEU A 81 -23.49 3.40 6.54
N HIS A 82 -22.78 4.52 6.66
CA HIS A 82 -23.36 5.78 7.12
C HIS A 82 -24.47 6.30 6.20
N ALA A 83 -24.29 6.19 4.88
CA ALA A 83 -25.31 6.59 3.90
C ALA A 83 -26.55 5.68 3.98
N GLN A 84 -26.36 4.36 4.13
CA GLN A 84 -27.46 3.41 4.31
C GLN A 84 -28.23 3.68 5.61
N GLU A 85 -27.54 3.97 6.72
CA GLU A 85 -28.18 4.36 7.98
C GLU A 85 -28.99 5.65 7.84
N LYS A 86 -28.43 6.67 7.17
CA LYS A 86 -29.14 7.93 6.93
C LYS A 86 -30.38 7.70 6.07
N ALA A 87 -30.27 6.91 5.00
CA ALA A 87 -31.41 6.58 4.15
C ALA A 87 -32.50 5.81 4.90
N GLN A 88 -32.13 4.90 5.81
CA GLN A 88 -33.11 4.24 6.69
C GLN A 88 -33.75 5.24 7.67
N ALA A 89 -32.97 6.12 8.29
CA ALA A 89 -33.48 7.13 9.22
C ALA A 89 -34.44 8.11 8.51
N ASP A 90 -34.11 8.56 7.31
CA ASP A 90 -34.95 9.44 6.48
C ASP A 90 -36.26 8.74 6.10
N LYS A 91 -36.21 7.46 5.71
CA LYS A 91 -37.42 6.65 5.44
C LYS A 91 -38.30 6.51 6.68
N ILE A 92 -37.72 6.27 7.85
CA ILE A 92 -38.46 6.18 9.12
C ILE A 92 -39.13 7.52 9.41
N ALA A 93 -38.42 8.64 9.30
CA ALA A 93 -38.98 9.98 9.53
C ALA A 93 -40.10 10.34 8.54
N GLU A 94 -39.98 9.92 7.27
CA GLU A 94 -41.01 10.13 6.27
C GLU A 94 -42.27 9.29 6.54
N LEU A 95 -42.08 8.00 6.89
CA LEU A 95 -43.18 7.10 7.26
C LEU A 95 -43.87 7.55 8.57
N GLU A 96 -43.12 8.06 9.54
CA GLU A 96 -43.67 8.67 10.76
C GLU A 96 -44.60 9.84 10.41
N LYS A 97 -44.13 10.80 9.60
CA LYS A 97 -44.97 11.93 9.16
C LYS A 97 -46.22 11.48 8.39
N LYS A 98 -46.10 10.49 7.50
CA LYS A 98 -47.23 9.91 6.73
C LYS A 98 -48.18 9.08 7.59
N SER A 99 -47.72 8.57 8.73
CA SER A 99 -48.56 7.85 9.70
C SER A 99 -49.44 8.79 10.53
N GLU A 100 -49.03 10.05 10.67
CA GLU A 100 -49.74 11.10 11.40
C GLU A 100 -50.62 11.96 10.49
N THR A 101 -50.26 12.10 9.21
CA THR A 101 -50.95 12.96 8.24
C THR A 101 -51.65 12.15 7.13
N GLY A 102 -52.90 12.52 6.77
CA GLY A 102 -53.65 11.91 5.66
C GLY A 102 -54.86 11.05 6.05
N GLY A 103 -55.43 10.34 5.07
CA GLY A 103 -56.62 9.49 5.22
C GLY A 103 -56.40 8.26 6.11
N VAL A 104 -57.48 7.67 6.65
CA VAL A 104 -57.42 6.51 7.57
C VAL A 104 -56.64 5.33 6.97
N VAL A 105 -56.84 5.06 5.67
CA VAL A 105 -56.17 3.96 4.97
C VAL A 105 -54.67 4.27 4.75
N SER A 106 -54.29 5.52 4.43
CA SER A 106 -52.88 5.89 4.22
C SER A 106 -52.10 5.85 5.53
N ARG A 107 -52.71 6.30 6.64
CA ARG A 107 -52.11 6.22 7.97
C ARG A 107 -51.88 4.78 8.42
N ASN A 108 -52.85 3.89 8.21
CA ASN A 108 -52.71 2.48 8.58
C ASN A 108 -51.65 1.75 7.73
N LYS A 109 -51.54 2.05 6.44
CA LYS A 109 -50.46 1.53 5.59
C LYS A 109 -49.08 2.03 6.03
N ALA A 110 -48.95 3.32 6.28
CA ALA A 110 -47.69 3.91 6.76
C ALA A 110 -47.26 3.32 8.11
N LYS A 111 -48.19 3.05 9.04
CA LYS A 111 -47.87 2.36 10.31
C LYS A 111 -47.35 0.94 10.12
N ALA A 112 -47.95 0.17 9.22
CA ALA A 112 -47.50 -1.21 8.93
C ALA A 112 -46.10 -1.21 8.27
N GLU A 113 -45.85 -0.31 7.32
CA GLU A 113 -44.53 -0.18 6.68
C GLU A 113 -43.46 0.32 7.67
N LEU A 114 -43.82 1.21 8.59
CA LEU A 114 -42.92 1.72 9.64
C LEU A 114 -42.54 0.61 10.64
N GLU A 115 -43.48 -0.22 11.06
CA GLU A 115 -43.20 -1.43 11.85
C GLU A 115 -42.29 -2.41 11.10
N GLN A 116 -42.51 -2.60 9.80
CA GLN A 116 -41.67 -3.47 8.97
C GLN A 116 -40.24 -2.95 8.87
N VAL A 117 -40.05 -1.65 8.58
CA VAL A 117 -38.72 -1.03 8.47
C VAL A 117 -37.99 -1.01 9.81
N ARG A 118 -38.71 -0.85 10.93
CA ARG A 118 -38.12 -0.95 12.28
C ARG A 118 -37.80 -2.40 12.67
N ALA A 119 -38.57 -3.38 12.18
CA ALA A 119 -38.35 -4.80 12.43
C ALA A 119 -37.18 -5.39 11.61
N GLU A 120 -36.84 -4.78 10.46
CA GLU A 120 -35.67 -5.14 9.64
C GLU A 120 -34.30 -4.79 10.28
N ASP A 121 -34.36 -4.29 11.53
CA ASP A 121 -33.34 -4.04 12.54
C ASP A 121 -31.95 -3.53 12.06
N PRO A 122 -31.59 -2.27 12.39
CA PRO A 122 -30.26 -1.69 12.14
C PRO A 122 -29.11 -2.31 12.95
N LEU A 123 -29.34 -3.29 13.83
CA LEU A 123 -28.30 -3.88 14.69
C LEU A 123 -27.13 -4.52 13.91
N PRO A 124 -27.33 -5.29 12.82
CA PRO A 124 -26.25 -5.85 12.03
C PRO A 124 -25.40 -4.78 11.34
N LEU A 125 -26.05 -3.73 10.80
CA LEU A 125 -25.38 -2.57 10.18
C LEU A 125 -24.57 -1.77 11.21
N ARG A 126 -25.14 -1.51 12.39
CA ARG A 126 -24.45 -0.81 13.50
C ARG A 126 -23.27 -1.62 14.05
N ARG A 127 -23.39 -2.94 14.14
CA ARG A 127 -22.27 -3.83 14.52
C ARG A 127 -21.18 -3.85 13.47
N ALA A 128 -21.54 -3.94 12.18
CA ALA A 128 -20.58 -3.88 11.08
C ALA A 128 -19.79 -2.56 11.10
N LYS A 129 -20.48 -1.45 11.34
CA LYS A 129 -19.89 -0.12 11.50
C LYS A 129 -18.96 -0.01 12.70
N LEU A 130 -19.37 -0.45 13.89
CA LEU A 130 -18.52 -0.44 15.08
C LEU A 130 -17.25 -1.27 14.87
N ASN A 131 -17.38 -2.42 14.20
CA ASN A 131 -16.24 -3.28 13.89
C ASN A 131 -15.32 -2.65 12.84
N GLN A 132 -15.84 -2.07 11.77
CA GLN A 132 -15.03 -1.37 10.75
C GLN A 132 -14.37 -0.10 11.31
N ALA A 133 -15.08 0.70 12.11
CA ALA A 133 -14.54 1.89 12.77
C ALA A 133 -13.45 1.52 13.79
N ALA A 134 -13.64 0.43 14.54
CA ALA A 134 -12.62 -0.09 15.44
C ALA A 134 -11.40 -0.63 14.68
N THR A 135 -11.61 -1.22 13.49
CA THR A 135 -10.53 -1.72 12.62
C THR A 135 -9.70 -0.55 12.06
N LEU A 136 -10.35 0.50 11.55
CA LEU A 136 -9.67 1.73 11.11
C LEU A 136 -8.91 2.41 12.24
N LYS A 137 -9.52 2.54 13.42
CA LYS A 137 -8.85 3.18 14.56
C LYS A 137 -7.65 2.36 15.08
N LYS A 138 -7.64 1.05 14.82
CA LYS A 138 -6.47 0.19 15.10
C LYS A 138 -5.41 0.33 14.02
N SER A 139 -5.79 0.44 12.74
CA SER A 139 -4.84 0.66 11.64
C SER A 139 -4.21 2.05 11.68
N GLU A 140 -4.95 3.10 12.06
CA GLU A 140 -4.42 4.47 12.23
C GLU A 140 -3.44 4.61 13.41
N LYS A 141 -3.42 3.64 14.33
CA LYS A 141 -2.54 3.63 15.51
C LYS A 141 -1.32 2.71 15.34
N ALA A 142 -1.35 1.82 14.35
CA ALA A 142 -0.28 0.89 14.03
C ALA A 142 0.72 1.56 13.10
#